data_AF-A0A7W7HRV2-F1
#
_entry.id   AF-A0A7W7HRV2-F1
#
_cell.length_a   1.000
_cell.length_b   1.000
_cell.length_c   1.000
_cell.angle_alpha   90.00
_cell.angle_beta   90.00
_cell.angle_gamma   90.00
#
_symmetry.space_group_name_H-M   'P 1'
#
loop_
_entity.id
_entity.type
_entity.pdbx_description
1 polymer ?
#
loop_
_entity_poly.entity_id
_entity_poly.type
_entity_poly.pdbx_seq_one_letter_code
_entity_poly.pdbx_strand_id
1 'polypeptide(L)'
;MTPDEIRGLLGLCSAALRQPADDRDEMVWAATLGDLDFGTARAAVVDWVKTSPYWPRPADLRERARLIKAQHDRERAKRHQLDGRQAALESSERTQAAHQRTGADMVRHVLGRIADAGSNPAEGKFLDPQHAADIAEKAVEEWLDRTREAP
;
A
#
# COMPACT_ATOMS: atom_id res chain seq x y z
N MET A 1 12.13 26.27 14.55
CA MET A 1 12.46 25.66 15.86
C MET A 1 12.52 26.73 16.93
N THR A 2 12.00 26.48 18.13
CA THR A 2 12.04 27.43 19.26
C THR A 2 13.36 27.33 20.04
N PRO A 3 13.74 28.33 20.84
CA PRO A 3 14.91 28.24 21.72
C PRO A 3 14.85 27.04 22.68
N ASP A 4 13.68 26.72 23.24
CA ASP A 4 13.51 25.59 24.15
C ASP A 4 13.71 24.25 23.44
N GLU A 5 13.28 24.14 22.18
CA GLU A 5 13.53 22.97 21.34
C GLU A 5 15.04 22.80 21.07
N ILE A 6 15.77 23.90 20.78
CA ILE A 6 17.23 23.87 20.58
C ILE A 6 17.94 23.41 21.86
N ARG A 7 17.58 23.96 23.03
CA ARG A 7 18.11 23.49 24.32
C ARG A 7 17.79 22.03 24.57
N GLY A 8 16.61 21.57 24.16
CA GLY A 8 16.23 20.16 24.21
C GLY A 8 17.17 19.27 23.39
N LEU A 9 17.55 19.69 22.18
CA LEU A 9 18.52 18.98 21.35
C LEU A 9 19.92 18.96 21.96
N LEU A 10 20.39 20.09 22.47
CA LEU A 10 21.69 20.19 23.15
C LEU A 10 21.72 19.31 24.41
N GLY A 11 20.64 19.32 25.19
CA GLY A 11 20.49 18.46 26.37
C GLY A 11 20.55 16.97 26.03
N LEU A 12 19.97 16.55 24.90
CA LEU A 12 20.09 15.17 24.41
C LEU A 12 21.55 14.80 24.09
N CYS A 13 22.28 15.68 23.40
CA CYS A 13 23.70 15.47 23.09
C CYS A 13 24.54 15.45 24.37
N SER A 14 24.31 16.37 25.30
CA SER A 14 25.02 16.43 26.57
C SER A 14 24.81 15.20 27.43
N ALA A 15 23.56 14.72 27.53
CA ALA A 15 23.23 13.51 28.27
C ALA A 15 23.89 12.26 27.65
N ALA A 16 23.88 12.16 26.31
CA ALA A 16 24.42 10.99 25.62
C ALA A 16 25.96 10.94 25.63
N LEU A 17 26.62 12.07 25.39
CA LEU A 17 28.07 12.16 25.22
C LEU A 17 28.81 12.57 26.50
N ARG A 18 28.08 12.87 27.58
CA ARG A 18 28.62 13.35 28.87
C ARG A 18 29.49 14.60 28.72
N GLN A 19 29.13 15.48 27.78
CA GLN A 19 29.81 16.75 27.52
C GLN A 19 28.81 17.90 27.67
N PRO A 20 29.09 18.93 28.49
CA PRO A 20 28.19 20.06 28.62
C PRO A 20 28.15 20.88 27.33
N ALA A 21 26.97 21.39 26.96
CA ALA A 21 26.84 22.38 25.91
C ALA A 21 27.30 23.76 26.41
N ASP A 22 27.93 24.55 25.54
CA ASP A 22 28.27 25.95 25.79
C ASP A 22 27.07 26.85 25.42
N ASP A 23 26.93 28.01 26.05
CA ASP A 23 25.91 29.03 25.70
C ASP A 23 26.06 29.47 24.23
N ARG A 24 27.30 29.42 23.71
CA ARG A 24 27.58 29.70 22.29
C ARG A 24 27.00 28.65 21.36
N ASP A 25 26.84 27.40 21.81
CA ASP A 25 26.27 26.33 21.01
C ASP A 25 24.79 26.59 20.73
N GLU A 26 24.02 27.12 21.69
CA GLU A 26 22.60 27.45 21.49
C GLU A 26 22.40 28.38 20.29
N MET A 27 23.20 29.45 20.21
CA MET A 27 23.11 30.42 19.11
C MET A 27 23.46 29.81 17.75
N VAL A 28 24.55 29.02 17.68
CA VAL A 28 25.00 28.40 16.42
C VAL A 28 24.00 27.34 15.94
N TRP A 29 23.47 26.53 16.87
CA TRP A 29 22.46 25.52 16.57
C TRP A 29 21.16 26.16 16.13
N ALA A 30 20.69 27.22 16.81
CA ALA A 30 19.51 27.97 16.41
C ALA A 30 19.64 28.55 15.00
N ALA A 31 20.81 29.12 14.67
CA ALA A 31 21.06 29.67 13.33
C ALA A 31 21.12 28.59 12.24
N THR A 32 21.65 27.40 12.55
CA THR A 32 21.90 26.34 11.55
C THR A 32 20.73 25.38 11.36
N LEU A 33 19.95 25.15 12.42
CA LEU A 33 18.85 24.18 12.45
C LEU A 33 17.48 24.85 12.57
N GLY A 34 17.41 26.18 12.66
CA GLY A 34 16.18 26.92 12.97
C GLY A 34 15.03 26.72 11.99
N ASP A 35 15.33 26.38 10.73
CA ASP A 35 14.37 26.07 9.66
C ASP A 35 13.92 24.60 9.64
N LEU A 36 14.56 23.72 10.40
CA LEU A 36 14.15 22.33 10.53
C LEU A 36 13.00 22.18 11.53
N ASP A 37 12.16 21.18 11.31
CA ASP A 37 11.19 20.76 12.32
C ASP A 37 11.91 20.02 13.46
N PHE A 38 11.41 20.20 14.69
CA PHE A 38 12.01 19.61 15.88
C PHE A 38 12.05 18.07 15.83
N GLY A 39 11.03 17.44 15.25
CA GLY A 39 10.96 15.98 15.11
C GLY A 39 12.13 15.42 14.28
N THR A 40 12.38 16.00 13.10
CA THR A 40 13.46 15.60 12.20
C THR A 40 14.83 15.90 12.81
N ALA A 41 15.02 17.06 13.43
CA ALA A 41 16.28 17.41 14.08
C ALA A 41 16.59 16.48 15.27
N ARG A 42 15.57 16.15 16.08
CA ARG A 42 15.68 15.17 17.16
C ARG A 42 16.04 13.78 16.63
N ALA A 43 15.41 13.33 15.55
CA ALA A 43 15.73 12.06 14.91
C ALA A 43 17.20 12.03 14.43
N ALA A 44 17.66 13.14 13.82
CA ALA A 44 19.05 13.29 13.38
C ALA A 44 20.05 13.19 14.54
N VAL A 45 19.77 13.82 15.69
CA VAL A 45 20.57 13.73 16.92
C VAL A 45 20.61 12.31 17.46
N VAL A 46 19.44 11.66 17.60
CA VAL A 46 19.35 10.30 18.13
C VAL A 46 20.14 9.32 17.27
N ASP A 47 20.00 9.43 15.96
CA ASP A 47 20.70 8.55 15.04
C ASP A 47 22.22 8.89 15.01
N TRP A 48 22.63 10.16 15.24
CA TRP A 48 24.05 10.55 15.33
C TRP A 48 24.70 9.90 16.54
N VAL A 49 24.07 10.03 17.71
CA VAL A 49 24.56 9.46 18.98
C VAL A 49 24.75 7.94 18.88
N LYS A 50 23.94 7.24 18.08
CA LYS A 50 24.10 5.80 17.85
C LYS A 50 25.33 5.45 17.02
N THR A 51 25.78 6.36 16.16
CA THR A 51 26.77 6.09 15.10
C THR A 51 28.10 6.81 15.31
N SER A 52 28.15 7.80 16.18
CA SER A 52 29.33 8.61 16.44
C SER A 52 29.50 8.90 17.93
N PRO A 53 30.70 8.70 18.50
CA PRO A 53 31.01 9.08 19.88
C PRO A 53 31.41 10.56 20.02
N TYR A 54 31.45 11.32 18.92
CA TYR A 54 31.91 12.71 18.91
C TYR A 54 30.75 13.69 18.99
N TRP A 55 31.02 14.86 19.59
CA TRP A 55 30.07 15.97 19.63
C TRP A 55 29.64 16.35 18.21
N PRO A 56 28.33 16.33 17.89
CA PRO A 56 27.86 16.67 16.56
C PRO A 56 28.09 18.13 16.24
N ARG A 57 28.53 18.43 15.02
CA ARG A 57 28.42 19.80 14.50
C ARG A 57 27.02 20.02 13.95
N PRO A 58 26.46 21.23 14.04
CA PRO A 58 25.13 21.54 13.49
C PRO A 58 25.00 21.22 11.99
N ALA A 59 26.07 21.43 11.21
CA ALA A 59 26.09 21.09 9.79
C ALA A 59 25.92 19.58 9.54
N ASP A 60 26.54 18.73 10.38
CA ASP A 60 26.43 17.28 10.26
C ASP A 60 25.00 16.81 10.55
N LEU A 61 24.37 17.38 11.59
CA LEU A 61 22.97 17.10 11.93
C LEU A 61 22.01 17.54 10.83
N ARG A 62 22.29 18.66 10.17
CA ARG A 62 21.49 19.15 9.04
C ARG A 62 21.55 18.19 7.86
N GLU A 63 22.74 17.69 7.51
CA GLU A 63 22.86 16.70 6.44
C GLU A 63 22.14 15.40 6.80
N ARG A 64 22.23 14.98 8.06
CA ARG A 64 21.51 13.79 8.54
C ARG A 64 19.99 13.97 8.52
N ALA A 65 19.51 15.14 8.92
CA ALA A 65 18.10 15.51 8.84
C ALA A 65 17.60 15.46 7.38
N ARG A 66 18.41 15.93 6.42
CA ARG A 66 18.11 15.84 4.98
C ARG A 66 17.95 14.38 4.53
N LEU A 67 18.83 13.49 4.97
CA LEU A 67 18.78 12.06 4.63
C LEU A 67 17.54 11.38 5.23
N ILE A 68 17.23 11.65 6.51
CA ILE A 68 16.04 11.13 7.20
C ILE A 68 14.77 11.59 6.49
N LYS A 69 14.67 12.87 6.15
CA LYS A 69 13.52 13.42 5.42
C LYS A 69 13.35 12.74 4.06
N ALA A 70 14.44 12.62 3.29
CA ALA A 70 14.41 11.95 1.99
C ALA A 70 14.04 10.46 2.10
N GLN A 71 14.35 9.80 3.21
CA GLN A 71 13.90 8.43 3.46
C GLN A 71 12.39 8.38 3.74
N HIS A 72 11.88 9.23 4.62
CA HIS A 72 10.45 9.30 4.92
C HIS A 72 9.60 9.65 3.70
N ASP A 73 10.08 10.57 2.85
CA ASP A 73 9.39 10.92 1.62
C ASP A 73 9.32 9.73 0.64
N ARG A 74 10.41 8.96 0.53
CA ARG A 74 10.43 7.72 -0.26
C ARG A 74 9.47 6.66 0.30
N GLU A 75 9.43 6.49 1.62
CA GLU A 75 8.52 5.55 2.27
C GLU A 75 7.05 5.95 2.08
N ARG A 76 6.72 7.23 2.20
CA ARG A 76 5.37 7.75 1.93
C ARG A 76 4.98 7.55 0.47
N ALA A 77 5.86 7.87 -0.47
CA ALA A 77 5.63 7.64 -1.89
C ALA A 77 5.37 6.16 -2.19
N LYS A 78 6.16 5.26 -1.60
CA LYS A 78 5.98 3.81 -1.75
C LYS A 78 4.63 3.34 -1.20
N ARG A 79 4.20 3.85 -0.05
CA ARG A 79 2.89 3.52 0.54
C ARG A 79 1.75 3.97 -0.39
N HIS A 80 1.78 5.21 -0.86
CA HIS A 80 0.79 5.70 -1.81
C HIS A 80 0.74 4.89 -3.11
N GLN A 81 1.88 4.41 -3.61
CA GLN A 81 1.91 3.53 -4.78
C GLN A 81 1.28 2.16 -4.51
N LEU A 82 1.53 1.58 -3.34
CA LEU A 82 0.94 0.30 -2.96
C LEU A 82 -0.57 0.41 -2.76
N ASP A 83 -1.02 1.47 -2.09
CA ASP A 83 -2.44 1.73 -1.86
C ASP A 83 -3.17 1.95 -3.20
N GLY A 84 -2.58 2.74 -4.11
CA GLY A 84 -3.12 2.95 -5.45
C GLY A 84 -3.16 1.67 -6.28
N ARG A 85 -2.13 0.81 -6.16
CA ARG A 85 -2.11 -0.50 -6.83
C ARG A 85 -3.19 -1.42 -6.28
N GLN A 86 -3.40 -1.44 -4.97
CA GLN A 86 -4.43 -2.27 -4.35
C GLN A 86 -5.82 -1.81 -4.78
N ALA A 87 -6.10 -0.50 -4.76
CA ALA A 87 -7.36 0.03 -5.27
C ALA A 87 -7.59 -0.31 -6.75
N ALA A 88 -6.54 -0.29 -7.58
CA ALA A 88 -6.63 -0.67 -8.99
C ALA A 88 -6.96 -2.17 -9.16
N LEU A 89 -6.36 -3.05 -8.35
CA LEU A 89 -6.65 -4.49 -8.36
C LEU A 89 -8.10 -4.75 -7.93
N GLU A 90 -8.54 -4.15 -6.82
CA GLU A 90 -9.91 -4.28 -6.34
C GLU A 90 -10.93 -3.77 -7.36
N SER A 91 -10.63 -2.66 -8.05
CA SER A 91 -11.49 -2.15 -9.13
C SER A 91 -11.53 -3.09 -10.35
N SER A 92 -10.40 -3.74 -10.67
CA SER A 92 -10.30 -4.69 -11.78
C SER A 92 -11.06 -5.98 -11.47
N GLU A 93 -10.95 -6.48 -10.24
CA GLU A 93 -11.70 -7.64 -9.75
C GLU A 93 -13.20 -7.38 -9.77
N ARG A 94 -13.66 -6.21 -9.28
CA ARG A 94 -15.08 -5.83 -9.38
C ARG A 94 -15.55 -5.74 -10.83
N THR A 95 -14.72 -5.21 -11.73
CA THR A 95 -15.07 -5.09 -13.15
C THR A 95 -15.13 -6.45 -13.84
N GLN A 96 -14.21 -7.37 -13.52
CA GLN A 96 -14.24 -8.75 -14.02
C GLN A 96 -15.43 -9.53 -13.48
N ALA A 97 -15.73 -9.41 -12.18
CA ALA A 97 -16.92 -10.01 -11.58
C ALA A 97 -18.22 -9.47 -12.20
N ALA A 98 -18.27 -8.17 -12.54
CA ALA A 98 -19.40 -7.58 -13.26
C ALA A 98 -19.50 -8.07 -14.71
N HIS A 99 -18.37 -8.27 -15.41
CA HIS A 99 -18.36 -8.81 -16.78
C HIS A 99 -18.89 -10.24 -16.85
N GLN A 100 -18.55 -11.10 -15.87
CA GLN A 100 -19.01 -12.50 -15.81
C GLN A 100 -20.51 -12.66 -15.51
N ARG A 101 -21.23 -11.57 -15.17
CA ARG A 101 -22.67 -11.56 -14.84
C ARG A 101 -23.53 -11.00 -15.97
N THR A 102 -23.02 -10.95 -17.20
CA THR A 102 -23.80 -10.46 -18.34
C THR A 102 -24.69 -11.56 -18.92
N GLY A 103 -25.83 -11.18 -19.52
CA GLY A 103 -26.69 -12.14 -20.23
C GLY A 103 -25.98 -12.85 -21.39
N ALA A 104 -24.94 -12.25 -21.97
CA ALA A 104 -24.11 -12.88 -22.97
C ALA A 104 -23.31 -14.08 -22.42
N ASP A 105 -22.81 -13.99 -21.19
CA ASP A 105 -22.08 -15.10 -20.56
C ASP A 105 -23.02 -16.20 -20.06
N MET A 106 -24.23 -15.84 -19.61
CA MET A 106 -25.31 -16.81 -19.38
C MET A 106 -25.60 -17.62 -20.64
N VAL A 107 -25.77 -16.95 -21.79
CA VAL A 107 -26.03 -17.63 -23.07
C VAL A 107 -24.84 -18.53 -23.47
N ARG A 108 -23.60 -18.07 -23.32
CA ARG A 108 -22.41 -18.92 -23.58
C ARG A 108 -22.36 -20.14 -22.66
N HIS A 109 -22.68 -19.98 -21.38
CA HIS A 109 -22.72 -21.09 -20.42
C HIS A 109 -23.76 -22.13 -20.82
N VAL A 110 -24.99 -21.69 -21.13
CA VAL A 110 -26.09 -22.55 -21.57
C VAL A 110 -25.73 -23.28 -22.86
N LEU A 111 -25.19 -22.58 -23.85
CA LEU A 111 -24.74 -23.19 -25.11
C LEU A 111 -23.60 -24.20 -24.90
N GLY A 112 -22.66 -23.92 -23.99
CA GLY A 112 -21.60 -24.87 -23.61
C GLY A 112 -22.17 -26.15 -23.01
N ARG A 113 -23.13 -26.05 -22.09
CA ARG A 113 -23.78 -27.21 -21.46
C ARG A 113 -24.53 -28.07 -22.47
N ILE A 114 -25.22 -27.44 -23.43
CA ILE A 114 -25.88 -28.14 -24.54
C ILE A 114 -24.84 -28.83 -25.44
N ALA A 115 -23.73 -28.17 -25.74
CA ALA A 115 -22.66 -28.74 -26.57
C ALA A 115 -21.97 -29.94 -25.89
N ASP A 116 -21.72 -29.86 -24.58
CA ASP A 116 -21.12 -30.94 -23.79
C ASP A 116 -22.04 -32.17 -23.74
N ALA A 117 -23.34 -31.96 -23.51
CA ALA A 117 -24.34 -33.03 -23.53
C ALA A 117 -24.46 -33.68 -24.91
N GLY A 118 -24.49 -32.87 -25.98
CA GLY A 118 -24.51 -33.36 -27.35
C GLY A 118 -23.23 -34.12 -27.78
N SER A 119 -22.13 -33.92 -27.07
CA SER A 119 -20.84 -34.59 -27.32
C SER A 119 -20.67 -35.89 -26.51
N ASN A 120 -21.58 -36.19 -25.58
CA ASN A 120 -21.50 -37.39 -24.75
C ASN A 120 -21.88 -38.64 -25.57
N PRO A 121 -20.96 -39.61 -25.78
CA PRO A 121 -21.23 -40.79 -26.59
C PRO A 121 -22.30 -41.72 -26.00
N ALA A 122 -22.55 -41.62 -24.68
CA ALA A 122 -23.56 -42.40 -23.98
C ALA A 122 -25.00 -41.94 -24.26
N GLU A 123 -25.18 -40.68 -24.69
CA GLU A 123 -26.49 -40.08 -24.95
C GLU A 123 -26.89 -40.11 -26.44
N GLY A 124 -26.05 -40.67 -27.31
CA GLY A 124 -26.43 -41.11 -28.66
C GLY A 124 -27.04 -40.04 -29.57
N LYS A 125 -26.19 -39.38 -30.38
CA LYS A 125 -26.52 -38.65 -31.63
C LYS A 125 -27.85 -37.87 -31.63
N PHE A 126 -27.69 -36.55 -31.43
CA PHE A 126 -28.69 -35.49 -31.48
C PHE A 126 -29.61 -35.47 -30.25
N LEU A 127 -29.32 -34.52 -29.35
CA LEU A 127 -30.28 -34.07 -28.37
C LEU A 127 -31.59 -33.72 -29.08
N ASP A 128 -32.68 -34.40 -28.72
CA ASP A 128 -33.99 -34.02 -29.18
C ASP A 128 -34.33 -32.61 -28.63
N PRO A 129 -35.24 -31.86 -29.29
CA PRO A 129 -35.55 -30.48 -28.89
C PRO A 129 -36.02 -30.34 -27.45
N GLN A 130 -36.68 -31.37 -26.90
CA GLN A 130 -37.18 -31.35 -25.53
C GLN A 130 -36.03 -31.54 -24.54
N HIS A 131 -35.13 -32.49 -24.79
CA HIS A 131 -33.93 -32.68 -23.98
C HIS A 131 -33.01 -31.45 -23.99
N ALA A 132 -32.83 -30.82 -25.15
CA ALA A 132 -32.04 -29.60 -25.25
C ALA A 132 -32.66 -28.45 -24.44
N ALA A 133 -33.99 -28.35 -24.42
CA ALA A 133 -34.71 -27.36 -23.61
C ALA A 133 -34.53 -27.62 -22.10
N ASP A 134 -34.67 -28.87 -21.66
CA ASP A 134 -34.51 -29.25 -20.25
C ASP A 134 -33.08 -28.99 -19.73
N ILE A 135 -32.07 -29.23 -20.57
CA ILE A 135 -30.65 -28.92 -20.26
C ILE A 135 -30.42 -27.41 -20.21
N ALA A 136 -31.01 -26.66 -21.14
CA ALA A 136 -30.90 -25.21 -21.14
C ALA A 136 -31.54 -24.59 -19.90
N GLU A 137 -32.73 -25.05 -19.50
CA GLU A 137 -33.43 -24.58 -18.30
C GLU A 137 -32.61 -24.86 -17.04
N LYS A 138 -32.10 -26.10 -16.88
CA LYS A 138 -31.20 -26.44 -15.76
C LYS A 138 -29.91 -25.61 -15.76
N ALA A 139 -29.33 -25.35 -16.94
CA ALA A 139 -28.12 -24.54 -17.05
C ALA A 139 -28.37 -23.06 -16.71
N VAL A 140 -29.56 -22.54 -17.01
CA VAL A 140 -29.99 -21.19 -16.59
C VAL A 140 -30.15 -21.13 -15.08
N GLU A 141 -30.84 -22.09 -14.46
CA GLU A 141 -30.98 -22.17 -13.01
C GLU A 141 -29.61 -22.28 -12.31
N GLU A 142 -28.75 -23.17 -12.80
CA GLU A 142 -27.37 -23.34 -12.31
C GLU A 142 -26.56 -22.03 -12.40
N TRP A 143 -26.70 -21.28 -13.49
CA TRP A 143 -26.04 -19.99 -13.65
C TRP A 143 -26.61 -18.91 -12.72
N LEU A 144 -27.94 -18.87 -12.55
CA LEU A 144 -28.62 -17.92 -11.66
C LEU A 144 -28.27 -18.16 -10.20
N ASP A 145 -28.18 -19.42 -9.76
CA ASP A 145 -27.77 -19.76 -8.39
C ASP A 145 -26.30 -19.39 -8.15
N ARG A 146 -25.40 -19.72 -9.09
CA ARG A 146 -23.98 -19.33 -9.01
C ARG A 146 -23.76 -17.82 -8.97
N THR A 147 -24.61 -17.05 -9.67
CA THR A 147 -24.53 -15.58 -9.68
C THR A 147 -25.25 -14.92 -8.50
N ARG A 148 -26.15 -15.63 -7.81
CA ARG A 148 -26.79 -15.20 -6.55
C ARG A 148 -25.88 -15.34 -5.34
N GLU A 149 -25.06 -16.38 -5.29
CA GLU A 149 -24.18 -16.69 -4.14
C GLU A 149 -22.81 -16.01 -4.22
N ALA A 150 -22.44 -15.44 -5.36
CA ALA A 150 -21.20 -14.68 -5.51
C ALA A 150 -21.38 -13.24 -4.96
N PRO A 151 -20.54 -12.78 -4.00
CA PRO A 151 -20.66 -11.45 -3.39
C PRO A 151 -20.55 -10.29 -4.37
#